data_AF-V6J139-F1
#
_entry.id   AF-V6J139-F1
#
_cell.length_a   1.000
_cell.length_b   1.000
_cell.length_c   1.000
_cell.angle_alpha   90.00
_cell.angle_beta   90.00
_cell.angle_gamma   90.00
#
_symmetry.space_group_name_H-M   'P 1'
#
loop_
_entity.id
_entity.type
_entity.pdbx_description
1 polymer ?
#
loop_
_entity_poly.entity_id
_entity_poly.type
_entity_poly.pdbx_seq_one_letter_code
_entity_poly.pdbx_strand_id
1 'polypeptide(L)'
;MNRTPEFVLSLIAVILNTFIWLIQILSALTKVSWGSDDLAFSMAYAIGYGSIYFVMLFLLWVSTFKIKNNSKGWGIFILVMGALNTLSVSFISGVLLLIAGIMMLARKPKVNKQ
;
A
#
# COMPACT_ATOMS: atom_id res chain seq x y z
N MET A 1 -11.87 -6.53 -21.51
CA MET A 1 -12.18 -5.32 -20.73
C MET A 1 -10.99 -5.10 -19.83
N ASN A 2 -10.21 -4.08 -20.14
CA ASN A 2 -8.98 -3.75 -19.42
C ASN A 2 -9.33 -3.50 -17.95
N ARG A 3 -8.44 -3.93 -17.03
CA ARG A 3 -8.56 -3.67 -15.59
C ARG A 3 -8.02 -2.28 -15.23
N THR A 4 -8.35 -1.31 -16.07
CA THR A 4 -7.79 0.04 -16.01
C THR A 4 -8.22 0.78 -14.75
N PRO A 5 -9.51 0.76 -14.33
CA PRO A 5 -9.92 1.43 -13.10
C PRO A 5 -9.26 0.84 -11.85
N GLU A 6 -9.21 -0.49 -11.74
CA GLU A 6 -8.61 -1.18 -10.60
C GLU A 6 -7.09 -0.89 -10.51
N PHE A 7 -6.42 -0.87 -11.66
CA PHE A 7 -5.01 -0.52 -11.77
C PHE A 7 -4.73 0.94 -11.41
N VAL A 8 -5.53 1.90 -11.92
CA VAL A 8 -5.32 3.32 -11.64
C VAL A 8 -5.54 3.63 -10.16
N LEU A 9 -6.58 3.07 -9.55
CA LEU A 9 -6.88 3.30 -8.13
C LEU A 9 -5.80 2.72 -7.22
N SER A 10 -5.36 1.49 -7.49
CA SER A 10 -4.24 0.88 -6.74
C SER A 10 -2.93 1.63 -6.97
N LEU A 11 -2.66 2.14 -8.18
CA LEU A 11 -1.46 2.93 -8.46
C LEU A 11 -1.45 4.24 -7.67
N ILE A 12 -2.55 5.01 -7.70
CA ILE A 12 -2.67 6.26 -6.93
C ILE A 12 -2.48 5.96 -5.44
N ALA A 13 -3.12 4.91 -4.94
CA ALA A 13 -3.01 4.53 -3.54
C ALA A 13 -1.57 4.21 -3.13
N VAL A 14 -0.86 3.41 -3.92
CA VAL A 14 0.52 3.03 -3.63
C VAL A 14 1.49 4.22 -3.71
N ILE A 15 1.26 5.15 -4.65
CA ILE A 15 2.02 6.41 -4.74
C ILE A 15 1.81 7.24 -3.47
N LEU A 16 0.57 7.45 -3.04
CA LEU A 16 0.26 8.17 -1.80
C LEU A 16 0.91 7.50 -0.58
N ASN A 17 0.87 6.17 -0.52
CA ASN A 17 1.48 5.42 0.57
C ASN A 17 3.00 5.56 0.61
N THR A 18 3.64 5.67 -0.56
CA THR A 18 5.08 5.91 -0.69
C THR A 18 5.46 7.27 -0.13
N PHE A 19 4.67 8.31 -0.41
CA PHE A 19 4.90 9.65 0.16
C PHE A 19 4.72 9.67 1.67
N ILE A 20 3.68 9.02 2.21
CA ILE A 20 3.45 8.94 3.65
C ILE A 20 4.63 8.25 4.35
N TRP A 21 5.10 7.13 3.81
CA TRP A 21 6.27 6.43 4.35
C TRP A 21 7.53 7.30 4.33
N LEU A 22 7.77 8.05 3.24
CA LEU A 22 8.91 8.96 3.13
C LEU A 22 8.85 10.07 4.18
N ILE A 23 7.68 10.69 4.37
CA ILE A 23 7.46 11.73 5.39
C ILE A 23 7.77 11.17 6.79
N GLN A 24 7.29 9.97 7.11
CA GLN A 24 7.52 9.35 8.41
C GLN A 24 9.00 9.09 8.70
N ILE A 25 9.77 8.67 7.69
CA ILE A 25 11.23 8.51 7.83
C ILE A 25 11.90 9.86 8.06
N LEU A 26 11.56 10.88 7.27
CA LEU A 26 12.14 12.21 7.43
C LEU A 26 11.81 12.79 8.82
N SER A 27 10.58 12.63 9.31
CA SER A 27 10.18 13.03 10.66
C SER A 27 10.92 12.27 11.77
N ALA A 28 11.29 11.02 11.54
CA ALA A 28 12.12 10.28 12.49
C ALA A 28 13.57 10.78 12.48
N LEU A 29 14.13 11.07 11.30
CA LEU A 29 15.49 11.60 11.16
C LEU A 29 15.64 13.02 11.74
N THR A 30 14.62 13.87 11.66
CA THR A 30 14.68 15.21 12.28
C THR A 30 14.74 15.13 13.80
N LYS A 31 14.04 14.17 14.43
CA LYS A 31 14.16 13.93 15.88
C LYS A 31 15.58 13.53 16.29
N VAL A 32 16.28 12.76 15.45
CA VAL A 32 17.69 12.40 15.65
C VAL A 32 18.58 13.64 15.64
N SER A 33 18.33 14.57 14.71
CA SER A 33 19.14 15.79 14.59
C SER A 33 18.98 16.78 15.75
N TRP A 34 17.88 16.71 16.51
CA TRP A 34 17.56 17.68 17.57
C TRP A 34 18.00 17.20 18.96
N GLY A 35 18.68 16.05 19.05
CA GLY A 35 19.25 15.56 20.31
C GLY A 35 18.21 15.19 21.35
N SER A 36 17.05 14.65 20.94
CA SER A 36 16.01 14.20 21.88
C SER A 36 16.51 13.04 22.74
N ASP A 37 16.12 13.02 24.02
CA ASP A 37 16.50 11.98 25.00
C ASP A 37 16.14 10.54 24.56
N ASP A 38 15.18 10.38 23.64
CA ASP A 38 14.72 9.12 23.06
C ASP A 38 15.38 8.76 21.70
N LEU A 39 16.59 9.26 21.44
CA LEU A 39 17.30 9.06 20.17
C LEU A 39 17.40 7.58 19.74
N ALA A 40 17.79 6.71 20.67
CA ALA A 40 17.97 5.28 20.40
C ALA A 40 16.64 4.60 20.04
N PHE A 41 15.56 4.95 20.74
CA PHE A 41 14.22 4.41 20.46
C PHE A 41 13.69 4.92 19.11
N SER A 42 13.85 6.22 18.82
CA SER A 42 13.40 6.81 17.55
C SER A 42 14.14 6.26 16.33
N MET A 43 15.45 6.00 16.44
CA MET A 43 16.23 5.34 15.38
C MET A 43 15.85 3.87 15.21
N ALA A 44 15.70 3.12 16.31
CA ALA A 44 15.29 1.73 16.26
C ALA A 44 13.89 1.59 15.64
N TYR A 45 12.96 2.49 15.98
CA TYR A 45 11.64 2.56 15.36
C TYR A 45 11.74 2.89 13.87
N ALA A 46 12.51 3.91 13.47
CA ALA A 46 12.67 4.30 12.07
C ALA A 46 13.24 3.17 11.21
N ILE A 47 14.27 2.49 11.69
CA ILE A 47 14.93 1.38 10.97
C ILE A 47 14.02 0.14 10.97
N GLY A 48 13.49 -0.26 12.13
CA GLY A 48 12.67 -1.46 12.27
C GLY A 48 11.33 -1.33 11.54
N TYR A 49 10.53 -0.32 11.90
CA TYR A 49 9.24 -0.08 11.25
C TYR A 49 9.42 0.31 9.78
N GLY A 50 10.40 1.16 9.46
CA GLY A 50 10.66 1.62 8.09
C GLY A 50 11.03 0.48 7.15
N SER A 51 11.88 -0.47 7.58
CA SER A 51 12.28 -1.62 6.76
C SER A 51 11.16 -2.62 6.53
N ILE A 52 10.36 -2.95 7.57
CA ILE A 52 9.19 -3.82 7.42
C ILE A 52 8.17 -3.18 6.47
N TYR A 53 7.90 -1.88 6.67
CA TYR A 53 6.97 -1.14 5.82
C TYR A 53 7.47 -1.02 4.38
N PHE A 54 8.78 -0.91 4.16
CA PHE A 54 9.38 -0.90 2.82
C PHE A 54 9.11 -2.21 2.07
N VAL A 55 9.29 -3.37 2.73
CA VAL A 55 8.96 -4.68 2.13
C VAL A 55 7.47 -4.75 1.78
N MET A 56 6.61 -4.26 2.67
CA MET A 56 5.16 -4.21 2.45
C MET A 56 4.78 -3.30 1.26
N LEU A 57 5.40 -2.12 1.18
CA LEU A 57 5.23 -1.16 0.09
C LEU A 57 5.70 -1.76 -1.26
N PHE A 58 6.81 -2.49 -1.25
CA PHE A 58 7.31 -3.20 -2.42
C PHE A 58 6.32 -4.26 -2.91
N LEU A 59 5.76 -5.07 -2.00
CA LEU A 59 4.71 -6.04 -2.34
C LEU A 59 3.44 -5.37 -2.90
N LEU A 60 3.08 -4.20 -2.37
CA LEU A 60 1.98 -3.40 -2.90
C LEU A 60 2.25 -2.96 -4.35
N TRP A 61 3.44 -2.45 -4.64
CA TRP A 61 3.85 -2.12 -6.02
C TRP A 61 3.76 -3.34 -6.95
N VAL A 62 4.33 -4.48 -6.54
CA VAL A 62 4.27 -5.74 -7.31
C VAL A 62 2.82 -6.16 -7.55
N SER A 63 1.97 -6.06 -6.53
CA SER A 63 0.56 -6.43 -6.62
C SER A 63 -0.18 -5.54 -7.63
N THR A 64 0.04 -4.22 -7.57
CA THR A 64 -0.55 -3.22 -8.48
C THR A 64 -0.23 -3.54 -9.94
N PHE A 65 1.03 -3.81 -10.27
CA PHE A 65 1.40 -4.16 -11.65
C PHE A 65 0.84 -5.52 -12.09
N LYS A 66 0.75 -6.49 -11.17
CA LYS A 66 0.19 -7.81 -11.47
C LYS A 66 -1.33 -7.84 -11.59
N ILE A 67 -2.07 -6.77 -11.23
CA ILE A 67 -3.52 -6.65 -11.46
C ILE A 67 -3.88 -6.90 -12.93
N LYS A 68 -3.04 -6.41 -13.86
CA LYS A 68 -3.26 -6.50 -15.30
C LYS A 68 -3.32 -7.95 -15.81
N ASN A 69 -2.62 -8.88 -15.16
CA ASN A 69 -2.49 -10.28 -15.58
C ASN A 69 -3.46 -11.25 -14.88
N ASN A 70 -4.59 -10.77 -14.38
CA ASN A 70 -5.71 -11.62 -13.96
C ASN A 70 -5.47 -12.58 -12.79
N SER A 71 -4.63 -12.24 -11.80
CA SER A 71 -4.55 -13.07 -10.60
C SER A 71 -5.61 -12.64 -9.57
N LYS A 72 -6.54 -13.54 -9.24
CA LYS A 72 -7.46 -13.37 -8.10
C LYS A 72 -6.71 -13.22 -6.78
N GLY A 73 -5.55 -13.87 -6.63
CA GLY A 73 -4.71 -13.80 -5.43
C GLY A 73 -4.24 -12.38 -5.11
N TRP A 74 -3.71 -11.64 -6.10
CA TRP A 74 -3.33 -10.24 -5.93
C TRP A 74 -4.52 -9.32 -5.58
N GLY A 75 -5.74 -9.65 -6.03
CA GLY A 75 -6.94 -8.91 -5.65
C GLY A 75 -7.29 -9.07 -4.16
N ILE A 76 -7.18 -10.29 -3.63
CA ILE A 76 -7.36 -10.57 -2.19
C ILE A 76 -6.28 -9.85 -1.38
N PHE A 77 -5.02 -9.95 -1.82
CA PHE A 77 -3.91 -9.26 -1.17
C PHE A 77 -4.16 -7.75 -1.09
N ILE A 78 -4.52 -7.10 -2.20
CA ILE A 78 -4.83 -5.67 -2.23
C ILE A 78 -5.99 -5.32 -1.29
N LEU A 79 -7.03 -6.16 -1.21
CA LEU A 79 -8.14 -5.94 -0.30
C LEU A 79 -7.71 -5.99 1.18
N VAL A 80 -6.93 -7.02 1.56
CA VAL A 80 -6.42 -7.17 2.92
C VAL A 80 -5.49 -6.00 3.27
N MET A 81 -4.59 -5.65 2.36
CA MET A 81 -3.70 -4.52 2.55
C MET A 81 -4.45 -3.19 2.63
N GLY A 82 -5.52 -3.02 1.85
CA GLY A 82 -6.40 -1.86 1.94
C GLY A 82 -7.05 -1.74 3.32
N ALA A 83 -7.60 -2.83 3.85
CA ALA A 83 -8.21 -2.87 5.18
C ALA A 83 -7.19 -2.54 6.29
N LEU A 84 -5.97 -3.08 6.21
CA LEU A 84 -4.90 -2.76 7.16
C LEU A 84 -4.49 -1.28 7.07
N ASN A 85 -4.33 -0.75 5.86
CA ASN A 85 -3.94 0.65 5.67
C ASN A 85 -5.06 1.64 6.06
N THR A 86 -6.35 1.27 5.94
CA THR A 86 -7.46 2.10 6.43
C THR A 86 -7.44 2.32 7.93
N LEU A 87 -6.84 1.42 8.71
CA LEU A 87 -6.72 1.56 10.16
C LEU A 87 -5.47 2.37 10.57
N SER A 88 -4.75 2.93 9.60
CA SER A 88 -3.49 3.64 9.82
C SER A 88 -3.57 5.11 9.38
N VAL A 89 -2.46 5.84 9.54
CA VAL A 89 -2.28 7.21 9.03
C VAL A 89 -2.50 7.30 7.51
N SER A 90 -2.37 6.17 6.80
CA SER A 90 -2.61 6.05 5.37
C SER A 90 -4.08 5.83 4.99
N PHE A 91 -5.03 6.35 5.77
CA PHE A 91 -6.47 6.13 5.60
C PHE A 91 -6.95 6.27 4.13
N ILE A 92 -6.62 7.39 3.47
CA ILE A 92 -7.04 7.67 2.09
C ILE A 92 -6.48 6.62 1.13
N SER A 93 -5.20 6.27 1.25
CA SER A 93 -4.58 5.21 0.43
C SER A 93 -5.23 3.86 0.71
N GLY A 94 -5.51 3.55 1.98
CA GLY A 94 -6.21 2.33 2.39
C GLY A 94 -7.59 2.20 1.73
N VAL A 95 -8.39 3.26 1.74
CA VAL A 95 -9.74 3.25 1.12
C VAL A 95 -9.63 2.99 -0.39
N LEU A 96 -8.68 3.63 -1.07
CA LEU A 96 -8.45 3.42 -2.50
C LEU A 96 -8.04 1.97 -2.83
N LEU A 97 -7.15 1.37 -2.03
CA LEU A 97 -6.78 -0.04 -2.15
C LEU A 97 -7.97 -0.96 -1.87
N LEU A 98 -8.78 -0.65 -0.86
CA LEU A 98 -9.96 -1.45 -0.50
C LEU A 98 -10.97 -1.47 -1.65
N ILE A 99 -11.28 -0.29 -2.22
CA ILE A 99 -12.18 -0.19 -3.39
C ILE A 99 -11.59 -0.94 -4.59
N ALA A 100 -10.30 -0.79 -4.88
CA ALA A 100 -9.63 -1.52 -5.95
C ALA A 100 -9.72 -3.05 -5.76
N GLY A 101 -9.49 -3.54 -4.54
CA GLY A 101 -9.61 -4.94 -4.17
C GLY A 101 -11.04 -5.47 -4.32
N ILE A 102 -12.04 -4.75 -3.82
CA ILE A 102 -13.46 -5.14 -3.94
C ILE A 102 -13.86 -5.24 -5.41
N MET A 103 -13.50 -4.25 -6.25
CA MET A 103 -13.80 -4.30 -7.68
C MET A 103 -13.16 -5.49 -8.38
N MET A 104 -11.93 -5.86 -8.00
CA MET A 104 -11.26 -7.04 -8.55
C MET A 104 -11.98 -8.35 -8.19
N LEU A 105 -12.52 -8.46 -6.96
CA LEU A 105 -13.21 -9.66 -6.48
C LEU A 105 -14.67 -9.74 -6.97
N ALA A 106 -15.37 -8.61 -7.05
CA ALA A 106 -16.75 -8.53 -7.52
C ALA A 106 -16.87 -8.70 -9.04
N ARG A 107 -15.74 -8.64 -9.78
CA ARG A 107 -15.74 -8.79 -11.23
C ARG A 107 -16.11 -10.22 -11.62
N LYS A 108 -17.29 -10.38 -12.22
CA LYS A 108 -17.73 -11.66 -12.77
C LYS A 108 -16.74 -12.12 -13.86
N PRO A 109 -16.34 -13.41 -13.89
CA PRO A 109 -15.57 -13.94 -15.00
C PRO A 109 -16.39 -13.72 -16.28
N LYS A 110 -15.72 -13.26 -17.34
CA LYS A 110 -16.36 -13.20 -18.66
C LYS A 110 -16.74 -14.63 -19.02
N VAL A 111 -18.02 -14.94 -19.01
CA VAL A 111 -18.55 -16.12 -19.70
C VAL A 111 -18.23 -15.87 -21.17
N ASN A 112 -17.24 -16.60 -21.71
CA ASN A 112 -17.07 -16.67 -23.16
C ASN A 112 -18.36 -17.30 -23.68
N LYS A 113 -19.27 -16.48 -24.21
CA LYS A 113 -20.20 -16.95 -25.22
C LYS A 113 -19.33 -17.26 -26.43
N GLN A 114 -18.93 -18.53 -26.55
CA GLN A 114 -18.52 -19.11 -27.82
C GLN A 114 -19.72 -19.15 -28.74
#